data_AF-A0A7S0GD47-F1
#
_entry.id   AF-A0A7S0GD47-F1
#
_cell.length_a   1.000
_cell.length_b   1.000
_cell.length_c   1.000
_cell.angle_alpha   90.00
_cell.angle_beta   90.00
_cell.angle_gamma   90.00
#
_symmetry.space_group_name_H-M   'P 1'
#
loop_
_entity.id
_entity.type
_entity.pdbx_description
1 polymer ?
#
loop_
_entity_poly.entity_id
_entity_poly.type
_entity_poly.pdbx_seq_one_letter_code
_entity_poly.pdbx_strand_id
1 'polypeptide(L)'
;QVQLAAGAIERAFADGLTRQTILFALLPEGDAMTELQQWPGGAKQMSREAAVPISEALLREVRAESSTDESKRMAGLPPKVQTQDIWEFDGSSIVTSVSSSGPSGDVQAMVLPNTDMKYVNDIKTMDESMGDKRLFLLINPFWRNLDSWGFNLLAPNAQKIAQKNIFDRGFGNETYALNRLSVRGEICAALKAYPYDWQMFVFLEDEYYTNVEVPILLGSSKEEPTSKQFEELINELPEFKLSKNMRQMQRVMKKK
;
A
#
# COMPACT_ATOMS: atom_id res chain seq x y z
N GLN A 1 -8.63 3.11 3.51
CA GLN A 1 -7.51 2.31 2.94
C GLN A 1 -7.78 0.82 3.09
N VAL A 2 -7.97 0.30 4.31
CA VAL A 2 -8.19 -1.15 4.59
C VAL A 2 -9.27 -1.80 3.72
N GLN A 3 -10.51 -1.29 3.74
CA GLN A 3 -11.62 -1.89 2.97
C GLN A 3 -11.39 -1.86 1.46
N LEU A 4 -10.81 -0.77 0.93
CA LEU A 4 -10.49 -0.65 -0.49
C LEU A 4 -9.39 -1.65 -0.90
N ALA A 5 -8.37 -1.80 -0.05
CA ALA A 5 -7.30 -2.77 -0.26
C ALA A 5 -7.83 -4.22 -0.18
N ALA A 6 -8.64 -4.55 0.82
CA ALA A 6 -9.27 -5.87 0.95
C ALA A 6 -10.07 -6.24 -0.30
N GLY A 7 -10.95 -5.34 -0.76
CA GLY A 7 -11.72 -5.58 -1.98
C GLY A 7 -10.85 -5.71 -3.24
N ALA A 8 -9.75 -4.96 -3.34
CA ALA A 8 -8.81 -5.10 -4.46
C ALA A 8 -8.09 -6.46 -4.44
N ILE A 9 -7.66 -6.89 -3.25
CA ILE A 9 -6.99 -8.17 -3.02
C ILE A 9 -7.90 -9.34 -3.38
N GLU A 10 -9.14 -9.31 -2.92
CA GLU A 10 -10.12 -10.37 -3.17
C GLU A 10 -10.49 -10.50 -4.64
N ARG A 11 -10.66 -9.37 -5.34
CA ARG A 11 -10.87 -9.38 -6.80
C ARG A 11 -9.67 -9.96 -7.54
N ALA A 12 -8.47 -9.50 -7.20
CA ALA A 12 -7.23 -10.01 -7.79
C ALA A 12 -7.07 -11.52 -7.52
N PHE A 13 -7.38 -11.97 -6.30
CA PHE A 13 -7.33 -13.38 -5.93
C PHE A 13 -8.37 -14.23 -6.68
N ALA A 14 -9.59 -13.72 -6.86
CA ALA A 14 -10.63 -14.37 -7.66
C ALA A 14 -10.20 -14.54 -9.13
N ASP A 15 -9.40 -13.60 -9.65
CA ASP A 15 -8.80 -13.66 -10.98
C ASP A 15 -7.51 -14.52 -11.04
N GLY A 16 -7.15 -15.17 -9.93
CA GLY A 16 -6.02 -16.11 -9.84
C GLY A 16 -4.68 -15.51 -9.40
N LEU A 17 -4.64 -14.22 -9.02
CA LEU A 17 -3.42 -13.58 -8.51
C LEU A 17 -3.23 -13.92 -7.02
N THR A 18 -2.32 -14.84 -6.74
CA THR A 18 -2.05 -15.32 -5.37
C THR A 18 -0.81 -14.70 -4.73
N ARG A 19 -0.06 -13.90 -5.49
CA ARG A 19 1.10 -13.11 -5.03
C ARG A 19 0.82 -11.65 -5.34
N GLN A 20 0.74 -10.83 -4.30
CA GLN A 20 0.29 -9.46 -4.44
C GLN A 20 1.10 -8.52 -3.56
N THR A 21 1.33 -7.30 -4.05
CA THR A 21 2.00 -6.23 -3.31
C THR A 21 1.02 -5.12 -2.96
N ILE A 22 1.07 -4.65 -1.71
CA ILE A 22 0.16 -3.67 -1.13
C ILE A 22 0.98 -2.52 -0.55
N LEU A 23 0.69 -1.29 -0.95
CA LEU A 23 1.36 -0.09 -0.45
C LEU A 23 0.35 0.83 0.25
N PHE A 24 0.38 0.84 1.57
CA PHE A 24 -0.40 1.80 2.35
C PHE A 24 0.32 3.14 2.47
N ALA A 25 -0.46 4.22 2.54
CA ALA A 25 0.03 5.47 3.12
C ALA A 25 0.07 5.29 4.64
N LEU A 26 1.26 4.99 5.18
CA LEU A 26 1.49 4.78 6.61
C LEU A 26 1.53 6.13 7.32
N LEU A 27 0.67 6.32 8.31
CA LEU A 27 0.54 7.57 9.08
C LEU A 27 0.70 7.31 10.58
N PRO A 28 1.32 8.23 11.33
CA PRO A 28 1.22 8.24 12.78
C PRO A 28 -0.22 8.37 13.26
N GLU A 29 -0.52 7.80 14.42
CA GLU A 29 -1.86 7.86 15.02
C GLU A 29 -2.22 9.31 15.39
N GLY A 30 -3.42 9.75 15.02
CA GLY A 30 -3.94 11.09 15.32
C GLY A 30 -3.45 12.21 14.40
N ASP A 31 -2.49 11.92 13.52
CA ASP A 31 -1.94 12.91 12.60
C ASP A 31 -2.76 13.02 11.31
N ALA A 32 -3.04 14.26 10.92
CA ALA A 32 -3.48 14.59 9.56
C ALA A 32 -2.25 14.72 8.66
N MET A 33 -2.35 14.17 7.45
CA MET A 33 -1.28 14.19 6.44
C MET A 33 -0.82 15.62 6.13
N THR A 34 0.45 15.93 6.36
CA THR A 34 1.08 17.19 5.93
C THR A 34 2.28 16.92 5.03
N GLU A 35 2.67 17.92 4.23
CA GLU A 35 3.75 17.83 3.22
C GLU A 35 5.13 17.42 3.76
N LEU A 36 5.32 17.46 5.07
CA LEU A 36 6.60 17.30 5.76
C LEU A 36 6.69 16.04 6.63
N GLN A 37 5.66 15.18 6.66
CA GLN A 37 5.67 14.00 7.52
C GLN A 37 6.51 12.87 6.89
N GLN A 38 7.82 12.97 7.09
CA GLN A 38 8.63 11.76 7.23
C GLN A 38 8.22 11.07 8.53
N TRP A 39 8.19 9.74 8.53
CA TRP A 39 7.92 8.98 9.75
C TRP A 39 8.87 9.47 10.86
N PRO A 40 8.36 9.97 12.01
CA PRO A 40 9.20 10.61 13.03
C PRO A 40 10.22 9.66 13.68
N GLY A 41 10.05 8.35 13.49
CA GLY A 41 10.97 7.32 13.98
C GLY A 41 11.48 6.40 12.88
N GLY A 42 12.41 5.52 13.25
CA GLY A 42 12.92 4.48 12.35
C GLY A 42 11.89 3.41 12.01
N ALA A 43 12.27 2.47 11.13
CA ALA A 43 11.41 1.39 10.64
C ALA A 43 10.68 0.61 11.76
N LYS A 44 11.32 0.41 12.91
CA LYS A 44 10.70 -0.22 14.09
C LYS A 44 9.47 0.54 14.61
N GLN A 45 9.55 1.87 14.68
CA GLN A 45 8.42 2.69 15.14
C GLN A 45 7.29 2.68 14.10
N MET A 46 7.64 2.90 12.83
CA MET A 46 6.71 2.81 11.69
C MET A 46 5.96 1.48 11.66
N SER A 47 6.67 0.38 11.89
CA SER A 47 6.10 -0.96 11.96
C SER A 47 5.06 -1.09 13.07
N ARG A 48 5.47 -0.77 14.30
CA ARG A 48 4.63 -0.90 15.49
C ARG A 48 3.39 0.00 15.45
N GLU A 49 3.54 1.23 14.98
CA GLU A 49 2.49 2.26 15.09
C GLU A 49 1.57 2.32 13.87
N ALA A 50 2.01 1.87 12.69
CA ALA A 50 1.17 1.90 11.50
C ALA A 50 1.16 0.60 10.71
N ALA A 51 2.33 0.09 10.29
CA ALA A 51 2.37 -0.98 9.30
C ALA A 51 1.77 -2.30 9.82
N VAL A 52 2.09 -2.71 11.04
CA VAL A 52 1.51 -3.92 11.65
C VAL A 52 0.02 -3.72 11.96
N PRO A 53 -0.42 -2.65 12.67
CA PRO A 53 -1.84 -2.45 12.94
C PRO A 53 -2.73 -2.43 11.69
N ILE A 54 -2.30 -1.73 10.61
CA ILE A 54 -3.08 -1.68 9.37
C ILE A 54 -3.07 -3.02 8.63
N SER A 55 -1.97 -3.78 8.72
CA SER A 55 -1.88 -5.12 8.14
C SER A 55 -2.76 -6.12 8.88
N GLU A 56 -2.82 -6.06 10.21
CA GLU A 56 -3.74 -6.88 10.97
C GLU A 56 -5.20 -6.55 10.65
N ALA A 57 -5.53 -5.26 10.57
CA ALA A 57 -6.86 -4.82 10.16
C ALA A 57 -7.20 -5.33 8.75
N LEU A 58 -6.26 -5.25 7.80
CA LEU A 58 -6.41 -5.81 6.45
C LEU A 58 -6.70 -7.32 6.48
N LEU A 59 -5.88 -8.09 7.20
CA LEU A 59 -6.00 -9.55 7.22
C LEU A 59 -7.25 -10.04 7.99
N ARG A 60 -7.85 -9.20 8.85
CA ARG A 60 -9.19 -9.43 9.42
C ARG A 60 -10.32 -9.25 8.39
N GLU A 61 -10.12 -8.43 7.37
CA GLU A 61 -11.11 -8.15 6.32
C GLU A 61 -11.00 -9.10 5.12
N VAL A 62 -9.79 -9.46 4.70
CA VAL A 62 -9.57 -10.29 3.50
C VAL A 62 -10.17 -11.70 3.67
N ARG A 63 -10.87 -12.16 2.63
CA ARG A 63 -11.41 -13.52 2.48
C ARG A 63 -10.85 -14.16 1.20
N ALA A 64 -9.77 -14.92 1.33
CA ALA A 64 -9.10 -15.61 0.21
C ALA A 64 -9.48 -17.11 0.18
N GLU A 65 -10.78 -17.40 0.11
CA GLU A 65 -11.28 -18.78 0.11
C GLU A 65 -11.56 -19.29 -1.31
N SER A 66 -11.20 -20.56 -1.57
CA SER A 66 -11.65 -21.25 -2.78
C SER A 66 -13.18 -21.40 -2.74
N SER A 67 -13.83 -21.15 -3.87
CA SER A 67 -15.29 -21.05 -4.04
C SER A 67 -16.05 -22.39 -3.89
N THR A 68 -15.94 -23.08 -2.76
CA THR A 68 -16.81 -24.19 -2.41
C THR A 68 -18.01 -23.69 -1.58
N ASP A 69 -19.18 -24.34 -1.70
CA ASP A 69 -20.41 -23.85 -1.05
C ASP A 69 -20.38 -23.92 0.49
N GLU A 70 -19.46 -24.70 1.07
CA GLU A 70 -19.23 -24.77 2.52
C GLU A 70 -18.37 -23.61 3.06
N SER A 71 -17.39 -23.12 2.29
CA SER A 71 -16.52 -22.01 2.69
C SER A 71 -17.33 -20.71 2.81
N LYS A 72 -18.23 -20.46 1.85
CA LYS A 72 -19.18 -19.33 1.87
C LYS A 72 -20.10 -19.28 3.11
N ARG A 73 -20.42 -20.42 3.73
CA ARG A 73 -21.28 -20.50 4.93
C ARG A 73 -20.51 -20.18 6.23
N MET A 74 -19.19 -20.40 6.25
CA MET A 74 -18.32 -20.10 7.41
C MET A 74 -17.56 -18.77 7.28
N ALA A 75 -17.57 -18.15 6.09
CA ALA A 75 -16.97 -16.85 5.78
C ALA A 75 -17.47 -15.66 6.63
N GLY A 76 -18.52 -15.85 7.44
CA GLY A 76 -19.11 -14.82 8.30
C GLY A 76 -18.33 -14.54 9.59
N LEU A 77 -17.38 -15.40 10.00
CA LEU A 77 -16.56 -15.15 11.18
C LEU A 77 -15.23 -14.50 10.79
N PRO A 78 -14.80 -13.43 11.49
CA PRO A 78 -13.51 -12.82 11.22
C PRO A 78 -12.39 -13.82 11.53
N PRO A 79 -11.38 -13.96 10.63
CA PRO A 79 -10.29 -14.88 10.83
C PRO A 79 -9.43 -14.45 12.02
N LYS A 80 -8.76 -15.42 12.64
CA LYS A 80 -7.84 -15.15 13.74
C LYS A 80 -6.51 -14.66 13.15
N VAL A 81 -6.13 -13.44 13.48
CA VAL A 81 -4.86 -12.86 13.04
C VAL A 81 -3.78 -13.06 14.10
N GLN A 82 -2.58 -13.45 13.66
CA GLN A 82 -1.39 -13.62 14.47
C GLN A 82 -0.23 -12.86 13.83
N THR A 83 0.61 -12.25 14.66
CA THR A 83 1.78 -11.48 14.22
C THR A 83 3.03 -12.07 14.85
N GLN A 84 4.06 -12.25 14.02
CA GLN A 84 5.38 -12.71 14.44
C GLN A 84 6.43 -11.75 13.87
N ASP A 85 7.24 -11.16 14.73
CA ASP A 85 8.38 -10.35 14.26
C ASP A 85 9.40 -11.25 13.57
N ILE A 86 9.89 -10.78 12.42
CA ILE A 86 10.98 -11.46 11.73
C ILE A 86 12.22 -11.26 12.57
N TRP A 87 12.68 -9.99 12.68
CA TRP A 87 13.79 -9.56 13.53
C TRP A 87 13.35 -8.38 14.40
N GLU A 88 13.64 -8.43 15.70
CA GLU A 88 13.15 -7.44 16.68
C GLU A 88 13.64 -6.00 16.44
N PHE A 89 14.68 -5.80 15.62
CA PHE A 89 15.33 -4.50 15.45
C PHE A 89 14.98 -3.78 14.14
N ASP A 90 14.59 -4.48 13.08
CA ASP A 90 14.41 -3.87 11.75
C ASP A 90 12.97 -3.47 11.44
N GLY A 91 12.01 -3.87 12.27
CA GLY A 91 10.61 -3.51 12.12
C GLY A 91 9.87 -4.30 11.06
N SER A 92 10.34 -5.49 10.69
CA SER A 92 9.60 -6.37 9.77
C SER A 92 8.90 -7.49 10.52
N SER A 93 7.69 -7.84 10.07
CA SER A 93 6.87 -8.87 10.72
C SER A 93 6.14 -9.71 9.68
N ILE A 94 5.79 -10.93 10.07
CA ILE A 94 4.86 -11.80 9.36
C ILE A 94 3.51 -11.69 10.06
N VAL A 95 2.47 -11.35 9.31
CA VAL A 95 1.09 -11.35 9.78
C VAL A 95 0.37 -12.51 9.09
N THR A 96 -0.23 -13.39 9.87
CA THR A 96 -0.95 -14.58 9.39
C THR A 96 -2.42 -14.49 9.78
N SER A 97 -3.29 -14.62 8.78
CA SER A 97 -4.72 -14.79 8.96
C SER A 97 -5.04 -16.28 8.89
N VAL A 98 -5.54 -16.85 9.99
CA VAL A 98 -5.95 -18.25 10.05
C VAL A 98 -7.44 -18.35 9.76
N SER A 99 -7.78 -19.01 8.65
CA SER A 99 -9.18 -19.15 8.25
C SER A 99 -9.90 -20.22 9.08
N SER A 100 -11.17 -19.96 9.38
CA SER A 100 -12.07 -20.92 10.03
C SER A 100 -12.39 -22.12 9.13
N SER A 101 -12.25 -21.97 7.80
CA SER A 101 -12.50 -23.04 6.82
C SER A 101 -11.29 -23.96 6.59
N GLY A 102 -10.14 -23.67 7.22
CA GLY A 102 -8.94 -24.50 7.22
C GLY A 102 -7.75 -23.89 6.46
N PRO A 103 -6.60 -24.59 6.42
CA PRO A 103 -5.32 -24.00 6.01
C PRO A 103 -5.22 -23.52 4.56
N SER A 104 -6.16 -23.92 3.71
CA SER A 104 -6.27 -23.47 2.33
C SER A 104 -6.76 -22.03 2.19
N GLY A 105 -7.48 -21.52 3.20
CA GLY A 105 -7.94 -20.13 3.26
C GLY A 105 -7.01 -19.22 4.06
N ASP A 106 -5.91 -19.76 4.59
CA ASP A 106 -4.94 -18.97 5.34
C ASP A 106 -4.27 -17.95 4.40
N VAL A 107 -4.08 -16.74 4.92
CA VAL A 107 -3.38 -15.65 4.24
C VAL A 107 -2.15 -15.30 5.04
N GLN A 108 -1.01 -15.17 4.36
CA GLN A 108 0.19 -14.64 4.98
C GLN A 108 0.57 -13.31 4.35
N ALA A 109 1.12 -12.41 5.15
CA ALA A 109 1.66 -11.15 4.71
C ALA A 109 3.01 -10.90 5.35
N MET A 110 4.00 -10.54 4.55
CA MET A 110 5.28 -10.03 5.02
C MET A 110 5.24 -8.51 4.99
N VAL A 111 5.41 -7.89 6.16
CA VAL A 111 5.28 -6.45 6.37
C VAL A 111 6.65 -5.80 6.44
N LEU A 112 6.84 -4.72 5.68
CA LEU A 112 8.07 -3.94 5.59
C LEU A 112 9.34 -4.72 5.21
N PRO A 113 9.31 -5.74 4.32
CA PRO A 113 10.53 -6.42 3.93
C PRO A 113 11.49 -5.46 3.22
N ASN A 114 12.80 -5.70 3.36
CA ASN A 114 13.85 -4.88 2.73
C ASN A 114 14.70 -5.67 1.71
N THR A 115 15.66 -4.99 1.09
CA THR A 115 16.47 -5.56 -0.01
C THR A 115 17.56 -6.56 0.43
N ASP A 116 17.69 -6.84 1.73
CA ASP A 116 18.60 -7.85 2.23
C ASP A 116 18.24 -9.26 1.70
N MET A 117 19.26 -10.06 1.40
CA MET A 117 19.12 -11.43 0.90
C MET A 117 18.35 -12.33 1.86
N LYS A 118 18.36 -12.02 3.16
CA LYS A 118 17.51 -12.70 4.13
C LYS A 118 16.03 -12.63 3.73
N TYR A 119 15.50 -11.44 3.44
CA TYR A 119 14.10 -11.25 3.05
C TYR A 119 13.78 -11.96 1.74
N VAL A 120 14.69 -11.88 0.77
CA VAL A 120 14.52 -12.58 -0.51
C VAL A 120 14.40 -14.10 -0.30
N ASN A 121 15.19 -14.67 0.61
CA ASN A 121 15.15 -16.10 0.93
C ASN A 121 13.89 -16.48 1.75
N ASP A 122 13.47 -15.62 2.68
CA ASP A 122 12.25 -15.85 3.46
C ASP A 122 11.01 -15.79 2.57
N ILE A 123 10.93 -14.79 1.66
CA ILE A 123 9.86 -14.67 0.67
C ILE A 123 9.80 -15.92 -0.19
N LYS A 124 10.94 -16.39 -0.69
CA LYS A 124 11.02 -17.65 -1.46
C LYS A 124 10.48 -18.82 -0.66
N THR A 125 10.92 -18.99 0.59
CA THR A 125 10.52 -20.12 1.44
C THR A 125 9.02 -20.07 1.74
N MET A 126 8.49 -18.88 2.05
CA MET A 126 7.07 -18.68 2.29
C MET A 126 6.24 -18.93 1.02
N ASP A 127 6.65 -18.39 -0.13
CA ASP A 127 6.01 -18.64 -1.42
C ASP A 127 5.92 -20.14 -1.75
N GLU A 128 7.04 -20.87 -1.60
CA GLU A 128 7.10 -22.32 -1.80
C GLU A 128 6.15 -23.06 -0.85
N SER A 129 6.11 -22.65 0.43
CA SER A 129 5.22 -23.24 1.42
C SER A 129 3.74 -22.95 1.14
N MET A 130 3.42 -21.74 0.69
CA MET A 130 2.05 -21.29 0.41
C MET A 130 1.51 -21.95 -0.86
N GLY A 131 2.41 -22.24 -1.82
CA GLY A 131 2.07 -22.82 -3.10
C GLY A 131 1.18 -21.90 -3.95
N ASP A 132 0.86 -22.31 -5.16
CA ASP A 132 0.25 -21.39 -6.14
C ASP A 132 -1.21 -21.00 -5.83
N LYS A 133 -1.84 -21.64 -4.84
CA LYS A 133 -3.28 -21.48 -4.53
C LYS A 133 -3.59 -20.57 -3.34
N ARG A 134 -2.66 -20.42 -2.39
CA ARG A 134 -2.89 -19.63 -1.17
C ARG A 134 -2.35 -18.23 -1.33
N LEU A 135 -3.02 -17.25 -0.74
CA LEU A 135 -2.65 -15.85 -0.88
C LEU A 135 -1.45 -15.48 -0.02
N PHE A 136 -0.41 -14.93 -0.65
CA PHE A 136 0.76 -14.36 0.04
C PHE A 136 0.94 -12.90 -0.40
N LEU A 137 1.03 -12.01 0.58
CA LEU A 137 1.11 -10.57 0.40
C LEU A 137 2.48 -10.02 0.81
N LEU A 138 2.97 -9.03 0.08
CA LEU A 138 4.01 -8.12 0.56
C LEU A 138 3.38 -6.77 0.87
N ILE A 139 3.51 -6.30 2.10
CA ILE A 139 2.92 -5.03 2.55
C ILE A 139 4.05 -4.03 2.79
N ASN A 140 3.99 -2.90 2.07
CA ASN A 140 4.95 -1.81 2.13
C ASN A 140 6.42 -2.27 2.04
N PRO A 141 6.82 -3.10 1.04
CA PRO A 141 8.23 -3.38 0.82
C PRO A 141 9.06 -2.09 0.66
N PHE A 142 10.30 -2.10 1.14
CA PHE A 142 11.23 -0.96 1.01
C PHE A 142 11.83 -0.80 -0.39
N TRP A 143 11.41 -1.62 -1.35
CA TRP A 143 11.77 -1.50 -2.76
C TRP A 143 10.55 -1.14 -3.60
N ARG A 144 10.80 -0.54 -4.77
CA ARG A 144 9.76 -0.26 -5.78
C ARG A 144 9.90 -1.14 -7.01
N ASN A 145 11.13 -1.39 -7.42
CA ASN A 145 11.46 -2.12 -8.63
C ASN A 145 12.81 -2.82 -8.46
N LEU A 146 13.25 -3.52 -9.49
CA LEU A 146 14.51 -4.25 -9.47
C LEU A 146 15.72 -3.35 -9.18
N ASP A 147 15.68 -2.09 -9.63
CA ASP A 147 16.76 -1.12 -9.45
C ASP A 147 16.95 -0.70 -7.99
N SER A 148 15.98 -1.02 -7.11
CA SER A 148 16.10 -0.82 -5.66
C SER A 148 17.20 -1.70 -5.04
N TRP A 149 17.57 -2.80 -5.69
CA TRP A 149 18.76 -3.56 -5.34
C TRP A 149 19.97 -2.91 -6.00
N GLY A 150 20.59 -1.96 -5.29
CA GLY A 150 21.83 -1.33 -5.73
C GLY A 150 22.99 -2.32 -5.88
N PHE A 151 24.09 -1.85 -6.46
CA PHE A 151 25.32 -2.64 -6.57
C PHE A 151 25.81 -3.04 -5.18
N ASN A 152 25.89 -4.35 -4.92
CA ASN A 152 26.34 -4.89 -3.64
C ASN A 152 27.50 -5.86 -3.86
N LEU A 153 28.71 -5.47 -3.42
CA LEU A 153 29.92 -6.31 -3.50
C LEU A 153 29.80 -7.62 -2.73
N LEU A 154 29.01 -7.64 -1.65
CA LEU A 154 28.79 -8.81 -0.81
C LEU A 154 27.66 -9.70 -1.33
N ALA A 155 26.83 -9.19 -2.25
CA ALA A 155 25.72 -9.91 -2.87
C ALA A 155 25.63 -9.59 -4.38
N PRO A 156 26.63 -9.98 -5.19
CA PRO A 156 26.76 -9.56 -6.59
C PRO A 156 25.62 -10.04 -7.51
N ASN A 157 24.83 -11.02 -7.06
CA ASN A 157 23.68 -11.55 -7.79
C ASN A 157 22.33 -11.14 -7.18
N ALA A 158 22.29 -10.21 -6.21
CA ALA A 158 21.07 -9.87 -5.48
C ALA A 158 19.90 -9.49 -6.40
N GLN A 159 20.16 -8.66 -7.42
CA GLN A 159 19.15 -8.30 -8.44
C GLN A 159 18.60 -9.55 -9.15
N LYS A 160 19.46 -10.44 -9.67
CA LYS A 160 19.00 -11.65 -10.37
C LYS A 160 18.16 -12.57 -9.47
N ILE A 161 18.52 -12.66 -8.19
CA ILE A 161 17.81 -13.48 -7.22
C ILE A 161 16.46 -12.84 -6.86
N ALA A 162 16.43 -11.51 -6.70
CA ALA A 162 15.20 -10.75 -6.46
C ALA A 162 14.24 -10.84 -7.66
N GLN A 163 14.75 -10.72 -8.89
CA GLN A 163 13.96 -10.93 -10.11
C GLN A 163 13.25 -12.27 -10.07
N LYS A 164 14.01 -13.34 -9.85
CA LYS A 164 13.49 -14.72 -9.84
C LYS A 164 12.48 -14.98 -8.72
N ASN A 165 12.76 -14.53 -7.50
CA ASN A 165 12.01 -14.94 -6.32
C ASN A 165 10.89 -13.96 -5.93
N ILE A 166 10.91 -12.73 -6.45
CA ILE A 166 9.92 -11.69 -6.11
C ILE A 166 9.15 -11.30 -7.38
N PHE A 167 9.83 -10.70 -8.35
CA PHE A 167 9.18 -10.08 -9.50
C PHE A 167 8.55 -11.12 -10.45
N ASP A 168 9.29 -12.17 -10.82
CA ASP A 168 8.81 -13.26 -11.67
C ASP A 168 7.70 -14.10 -11.01
N ARG A 169 7.58 -14.01 -9.68
CA ARG A 169 6.53 -14.69 -8.91
C ARG A 169 5.24 -13.89 -8.81
N GLY A 170 5.20 -12.67 -9.34
CA GLY A 170 3.99 -11.83 -9.41
C GLY A 170 3.94 -10.68 -8.41
N PHE A 171 4.96 -10.51 -7.56
CA PHE A 171 5.03 -9.37 -6.63
C PHE A 171 5.44 -8.04 -7.28
N GLY A 172 5.71 -8.03 -8.59
CA GLY A 172 6.19 -6.83 -9.29
C GLY A 172 5.13 -5.77 -9.56
N ASN A 173 3.84 -6.06 -9.38
CA ASN A 173 2.75 -5.11 -9.60
C ASN A 173 1.94 -4.92 -8.33
N GLU A 174 1.60 -3.68 -8.02
CA GLU A 174 0.76 -3.34 -6.88
C GLU A 174 -0.70 -3.68 -7.17
N THR A 175 -1.29 -4.49 -6.29
CA THR A 175 -2.74 -4.75 -6.32
C THR A 175 -3.51 -3.59 -5.67
N TYR A 176 -2.89 -2.98 -4.65
CA TYR A 176 -3.36 -1.75 -4.05
C TYR A 176 -2.16 -0.87 -3.71
N ALA A 177 -2.25 0.41 -4.04
CA ALA A 177 -1.28 1.40 -3.60
C ALA A 177 -1.97 2.73 -3.35
N LEU A 178 -1.64 3.38 -2.23
CA LEU A 178 -1.99 4.79 -2.01
C LEU A 178 -0.71 5.57 -1.80
N ASN A 179 -0.29 6.29 -2.82
CA ASN A 179 0.80 7.25 -2.74
C ASN A 179 0.23 8.63 -2.46
N ARG A 180 0.92 9.41 -1.64
CA ARG A 180 0.65 10.83 -1.44
C ARG A 180 1.93 11.61 -1.67
N LEU A 181 1.81 12.75 -2.33
CA LEU A 181 2.92 13.61 -2.70
C LEU A 181 2.48 15.07 -2.67
N SER A 182 3.43 15.98 -2.50
CA SER A 182 3.21 17.41 -2.69
C SER A 182 3.65 17.81 -4.09
N VAL A 183 2.79 18.53 -4.81
CA VAL A 183 3.07 19.08 -6.14
C VAL A 183 2.61 20.52 -6.15
N ARG A 184 3.53 21.46 -6.42
CA ARG A 184 3.27 22.91 -6.37
C ARG A 184 2.70 23.41 -5.02
N GLY A 185 3.00 22.73 -3.91
CA GLY A 185 2.45 23.06 -2.59
C GLY A 185 1.01 22.57 -2.37
N GLU A 186 0.49 21.77 -3.30
CA GLU A 186 -0.81 21.10 -3.20
C GLU A 186 -0.61 19.65 -2.79
N ILE A 187 -1.46 19.18 -1.88
CA ILE A 187 -1.49 17.77 -1.49
C ILE A 187 -2.16 16.99 -2.63
N CYS A 188 -1.49 15.96 -3.10
CA CYS A 188 -1.95 15.07 -4.15
C CYS A 188 -1.98 13.61 -3.65
N ALA A 189 -2.84 12.79 -4.25
CA ALA A 189 -2.86 11.36 -4.02
C ALA A 189 -2.94 10.59 -5.34
N ALA A 190 -2.18 9.50 -5.45
CA ALA A 190 -2.31 8.50 -6.49
C ALA A 190 -2.82 7.20 -5.86
N LEU A 191 -3.96 6.71 -6.33
CA LEU A 191 -4.60 5.49 -5.84
C LEU A 191 -4.59 4.43 -6.95
N LYS A 192 -3.98 3.28 -6.67
CA LYS A 192 -4.16 2.04 -7.42
C LYS A 192 -5.04 1.10 -6.60
N ALA A 193 -6.08 0.56 -7.23
CA ALA A 193 -6.90 -0.49 -6.64
C ALA A 193 -7.41 -1.41 -7.75
N TYR A 194 -6.91 -2.64 -7.79
CA TYR A 194 -7.26 -3.63 -8.80
C TYR A 194 -8.80 -3.78 -8.95
N PRO A 195 -9.35 -3.85 -10.18
CA PRO A 195 -8.67 -3.91 -11.48
C PRO A 195 -8.41 -2.53 -12.11
N TYR A 196 -8.68 -1.44 -11.41
CA TYR A 196 -8.64 -0.10 -11.99
C TYR A 196 -7.20 0.41 -12.15
N ASP A 197 -6.99 1.23 -13.18
CA ASP A 197 -5.76 2.00 -13.39
C ASP A 197 -5.52 2.99 -12.23
N TRP A 198 -4.33 3.58 -12.19
CA TRP A 198 -4.01 4.61 -11.20
C TRP A 198 -4.95 5.79 -11.36
N GLN A 199 -5.54 6.25 -10.26
CA GLN A 199 -6.37 7.45 -10.20
C GLN A 199 -5.61 8.56 -9.48
N MET A 200 -5.58 9.74 -10.08
CA MET A 200 -4.86 10.91 -9.57
C MET A 200 -5.84 11.91 -8.98
N PHE A 201 -5.59 12.34 -7.75
CA PHE A 201 -6.41 13.30 -7.03
C PHE A 201 -5.58 14.47 -6.53
N VAL A 202 -6.17 15.67 -6.54
CA VAL A 202 -5.70 16.84 -5.80
C VAL A 202 -6.76 17.23 -4.78
N PHE A 203 -6.35 17.78 -3.64
CA PHE A 203 -7.27 18.19 -2.58
C PHE A 203 -7.47 19.71 -2.61
N LEU A 204 -8.71 20.16 -2.79
CA LEU A 204 -9.08 21.58 -2.76
C LEU A 204 -9.73 21.93 -1.42
N GLU A 205 -9.43 23.08 -0.85
CA GLU A 205 -10.08 23.52 0.39
C GLU A 205 -11.57 23.82 0.16
N ASP A 206 -12.46 23.27 0.98
CA ASP A 206 -13.90 23.55 0.94
C ASP A 206 -14.17 25.04 1.19
N GLU A 207 -15.09 25.66 0.46
CA GLU A 207 -15.34 27.11 0.53
C GLU A 207 -15.89 27.57 1.90
N TYR A 208 -16.68 26.73 2.57
CA TYR A 208 -17.42 27.05 3.79
C TYR A 208 -16.67 26.60 5.05
N TYR A 209 -16.05 25.42 5.01
CA TYR A 209 -15.37 24.80 6.14
C TYR A 209 -13.85 24.87 5.98
N THR A 210 -13.16 25.47 6.95
CA THR A 210 -11.71 25.74 6.85
C THR A 210 -10.82 24.51 6.99
N ASN A 211 -11.38 23.40 7.49
CA ASN A 211 -10.63 22.17 7.80
C ASN A 211 -11.12 20.98 6.96
N VAL A 212 -11.89 21.25 5.90
CA VAL A 212 -12.38 20.23 4.98
C VAL A 212 -11.69 20.45 3.65
N GLU A 213 -11.12 19.38 3.12
CA GLU A 213 -10.59 19.36 1.76
C GLU A 213 -11.40 18.35 0.93
N VAL A 214 -11.74 18.73 -0.29
CA VAL A 214 -12.52 17.93 -1.22
C VAL A 214 -11.56 17.35 -2.27
N PRO A 215 -11.56 16.03 -2.48
CA PRO A 215 -10.77 15.42 -3.54
C PRO A 215 -11.35 15.76 -4.90
N ILE A 216 -10.50 16.25 -5.81
CA ILE A 216 -10.79 16.48 -7.22
C ILE A 216 -10.02 15.43 -8.03
N LEU A 217 -10.74 14.64 -8.81
CA LEU A 217 -10.13 13.68 -9.75
C LEU A 217 -9.48 14.45 -10.90
N LEU A 218 -8.16 14.33 -11.03
CA LEU A 218 -7.39 14.90 -12.13
C LEU A 218 -7.45 14.03 -13.38
N GLY A 219 -7.42 12.71 -13.20
CA GLY A 219 -7.40 11.76 -14.31
C GLY A 219 -6.90 10.38 -13.88
N SER A 220 -6.50 9.56 -14.86
CA SER A 220 -5.99 8.22 -14.65
C SER A 220 -4.73 7.91 -15.46
N SER A 221 -3.89 7.00 -14.96
CA SER A 221 -2.68 6.52 -15.61
C SER A 221 -2.55 5.00 -15.51
N LYS A 222 -2.03 4.35 -16.56
CA LYS A 222 -1.76 2.90 -16.53
C LYS A 222 -0.58 2.56 -15.63
N GLU A 223 0.43 3.41 -15.64
CA GLU A 223 1.64 3.31 -14.81
C GLU A 223 1.56 4.24 -13.60
N GLU A 224 2.42 4.01 -12.61
CA GLU A 224 2.50 4.87 -11.42
C GLU A 224 2.74 6.33 -11.84
N PRO A 225 1.84 7.26 -11.48
CA PRO A 225 1.91 8.63 -11.96
C PRO A 225 3.06 9.40 -11.31
N THR A 226 3.75 10.19 -12.13
CA THR A 226 4.88 11.03 -11.72
C THR A 226 4.42 12.41 -11.24
N SER A 227 5.21 13.08 -10.40
CA SER A 227 4.95 14.47 -9.98
C SER A 227 4.76 15.42 -11.16
N LYS A 228 5.44 15.17 -12.28
CA LYS A 228 5.31 15.95 -13.51
C LYS A 228 3.91 15.83 -14.14
N GLN A 229 3.35 14.61 -14.19
CA GLN A 229 2.00 14.40 -14.69
C GLN A 229 0.96 15.10 -13.81
N PHE A 230 1.13 15.06 -12.48
CA PHE A 230 0.29 15.85 -11.56
C PHE A 230 0.40 17.34 -11.86
N GLU A 231 1.61 17.87 -12.05
CA GLU A 231 1.83 19.28 -12.34
C GLU A 231 1.10 19.73 -13.62
N GLU A 232 1.24 18.95 -14.69
CA GLU A 232 0.56 19.20 -15.98
C GLU A 232 -0.96 19.29 -15.80
N LEU A 233 -1.58 18.32 -15.11
CA LEU A 233 -3.03 18.28 -14.90
C LEU A 233 -3.53 19.38 -13.95
N ILE A 234 -2.77 19.70 -12.89
CA ILE A 234 -3.13 20.78 -11.95
C ILE A 234 -3.11 22.14 -12.66
N ASN A 235 -2.18 22.35 -13.60
CA ASN A 235 -2.07 23.61 -14.35
C ASN A 235 -3.27 23.87 -15.28
N GLU A 236 -4.02 22.83 -15.65
CA GLU A 236 -5.24 22.95 -16.46
C GLU A 236 -6.44 23.45 -15.65
N LEU A 237 -6.41 23.30 -14.32
CA LEU A 237 -7.52 23.65 -13.44
C LEU A 237 -7.49 25.13 -12.99
N PRO A 238 -8.54 25.92 -13.27
CA PRO A 238 -8.60 27.33 -12.87
C PRO A 238 -8.42 27.58 -11.36
N GLU A 239 -8.93 26.66 -10.54
CA GLU A 239 -8.91 26.73 -9.07
C GLU A 239 -7.48 26.71 -8.51
N PHE A 240 -6.54 26.08 -9.23
CA PHE A 240 -5.14 25.91 -8.81
C PHE A 240 -4.16 26.85 -9.50
N LYS A 241 -4.66 27.89 -10.18
CA LYS A 241 -3.83 28.99 -10.70
C LYS A 241 -3.23 29.83 -9.58
N LEU A 242 -3.96 29.97 -8.47
CA LEU A 242 -3.46 30.56 -7.24
C LEU A 242 -2.91 29.46 -6.33
N SER A 243 -1.82 29.71 -5.64
CA SER A 243 -1.31 28.79 -4.62
C SER A 243 -2.27 28.68 -3.44
N LYS A 244 -2.22 27.54 -2.73
CA LYS A 244 -2.92 27.30 -1.47
C LYS A 244 -2.90 28.49 -0.51
N ASN A 245 -1.73 29.07 -0.25
CA ASN A 245 -1.58 30.23 0.63
C ASN A 245 -2.35 31.46 0.14
N MET A 246 -2.33 31.74 -1.18
CA MET A 246 -3.09 32.86 -1.75
C MET A 246 -4.59 32.62 -1.67
N ARG A 247 -5.06 31.38 -1.93
CA ARG A 247 -6.48 31.02 -1.79
C ARG A 247 -6.96 31.19 -0.34
N GLN A 248 -6.18 30.69 0.62
CA GLN A 248 -6.48 30.82 2.04
C GLN A 248 -6.51 32.30 2.48
N MET A 249 -5.55 33.12 2.04
CA MET A 249 -5.53 34.55 2.34
C MET A 249 -6.74 35.29 1.76
N GLN A 250 -7.11 35.02 0.50
CA GLN A 250 -8.32 35.61 -0.10
C GLN A 250 -9.59 35.25 0.67
N ARG A 251 -9.70 34.02 1.21
CA ARG A 251 -10.85 33.61 2.03
C ARG A 251 -10.93 34.39 3.35
N VAL A 252 -9.80 34.59 4.02
CA VAL A 252 -9.75 35.40 5.25
C VAL A 252 -10.14 36.85 4.97
N MET A 253 -9.71 37.40 3.83
CA MET A 253 -10.05 38.77 3.42
C MET A 253 -11.52 38.94 3.05
N LYS A 254 -12.17 37.95 2.42
CA LYS A 254 -13.61 37.98 2.08
C LYS A 254 -14.55 37.82 3.27
N LYS A 255 -14.06 37.29 4.42
CA LYS A 255 -14.85 37.14 5.65
C LYS A 255 -14.84 38.39 6.55
N LYS A 256 -14.09 39.43 6.21
CA LYS A 256 -14.10 40.75 6.86
C LYS A 256 -15.00 41.72 6.11
#